data_AF-A0AAV6UHC6-F1
#
_entry.id   AF-A0AAV6UHC6-F1
#
_cell.length_a   1.000
_cell.length_b   1.000
_cell.length_c   1.000
_cell.angle_alpha   90.00
_cell.angle_beta   90.00
_cell.angle_gamma   90.00
#
_symmetry.space_group_name_H-M   'P 1'
#
loop_
_entity.id
_entity.type
_entity.pdbx_description
1 polymer ?
#
loop_
_entity_poly.entity_id
_entity_poly.type
_entity_poly.pdbx_seq_one_letter_code
_entity_poly.pdbx_strand_id
1 'polypeptide(L)'
;MRVCPKCPKTFVRKDALTRHLATHNKPVKRPQPRPQPPASASGTKRQRAEKVSDVFTKRTIRPTEEVAEDLLLFQEEARPQIAAALEEDLTAKTDVLLLADVFENFWKLTMDNYGLDAAHMFTAPRLAWHAALKMTGVELELFTDIDMHLFIERGTRGGVSMISQRYSKANVPGTSTYDAAAPNRHIMYLDANNLYGWAMSQALPVNNFEWMDDVEKITTSDIASWTDDGDKGYILGVDLDYPQSLHDAHNGYPLAPKQLHLSREMLSPTALNILNSMDLKPSSNNSISPKFVS
;
A
#
# COMPACT_ATOMS: atom_id res chain seq x y z
N MET A 1 10.81 27.66 28.45
CA MET A 1 9.41 28.03 28.12
C MET A 1 9.44 29.22 27.17
N ARG A 2 8.49 29.33 26.23
CA ARG A 2 8.44 30.42 25.25
C ARG A 2 7.37 31.44 25.67
N VAL A 3 7.70 32.72 25.65
CA VAL A 3 6.81 33.81 26.13
C VAL A 3 6.17 34.50 24.93
N CYS A 4 4.89 34.88 25.06
CA CYS A 4 4.22 35.70 24.06
C CYS A 4 4.76 37.15 24.10
N PRO A 5 5.13 37.77 22.97
CA PRO A 5 5.60 39.15 22.93
C PRO A 5 4.49 40.20 23.13
N LYS A 6 3.21 39.80 23.01
CA LYS A 6 2.05 40.70 23.10
C LYS A 6 1.28 40.60 24.42
N CYS A 7 1.59 39.62 25.28
CA CYS A 7 0.94 39.46 26.58
C CYS A 7 1.78 38.56 27.52
N PRO A 8 1.54 38.54 28.84
CA PRO A 8 2.41 37.84 29.79
C PRO A 8 2.27 36.30 29.81
N LYS A 9 1.64 35.68 28.80
CA LYS A 9 1.41 34.23 28.77
C LYS A 9 2.64 33.46 28.26
N THR A 10 2.94 32.35 28.93
CA THR A 10 4.06 31.45 28.60
C THR A 10 3.59 30.06 28.17
N PHE A 11 4.28 29.48 27.20
CA PHE A 11 3.91 28.23 26.56
C PHE A 11 5.10 27.26 26.49
N VAL A 12 4.83 25.98 26.73
CA VAL A 12 5.86 24.93 26.70
C VAL A 12 6.22 24.53 25.27
N ARG A 13 5.22 24.45 24.37
CA ARG A 13 5.39 24.02 22.98
C ARG A 13 5.21 25.17 21.98
N LYS A 14 5.94 25.12 20.85
CA LYS A 14 5.96 26.18 19.82
C LYS A 14 4.62 26.32 19.11
N ASP A 15 3.93 25.21 18.83
CA ASP A 15 2.63 25.18 18.16
C ASP A 15 1.52 25.86 18.98
N ALA A 16 1.57 25.75 20.31
CA ALA A 16 0.65 26.43 21.21
C ALA A 16 0.86 27.94 21.22
N LEU A 17 2.13 28.40 21.18
CA LEU A 17 2.46 29.82 21.05
C LEU A 17 1.98 30.39 19.70
N THR A 18 2.19 29.66 18.60
CA THR A 18 1.76 30.10 17.26
C THR A 18 0.25 30.26 17.15
N ARG A 19 -0.53 29.30 17.70
CA ARG A 19 -2.01 29.41 17.75
C ARG A 19 -2.45 30.58 18.65
N HIS A 20 -1.79 30.79 19.78
CA HIS A 20 -2.10 31.92 20.65
C HIS A 20 -1.83 33.27 19.99
N LEU A 21 -0.76 33.41 19.21
CA LEU A 21 -0.45 34.65 18.48
C LEU A 21 -1.55 35.06 17.50
N ALA A 22 -2.23 34.09 16.88
CA ALA A 22 -3.36 34.33 15.98
C ALA A 22 -4.61 34.91 16.69
N THR A 23 -4.71 34.77 18.02
CA THR A 23 -5.86 35.30 18.79
C THR A 23 -5.78 36.80 19.05
N HIS A 24 -4.59 37.40 18.99
CA HIS A 24 -4.42 38.86 19.13
C HIS A 24 -4.95 39.64 17.92
N ASN A 25 -5.18 38.99 16.79
CA ASN A 25 -5.59 39.64 15.54
C ASN A 25 -7.09 39.46 15.21
N LYS A 26 -7.92 38.96 16.15
CA LYS A 26 -9.37 38.84 15.92
C LYS A 26 -10.14 40.04 16.48
N PRO A 27 -10.93 40.78 15.67
CA PRO A 27 -11.78 41.84 16.18
C PRO A 27 -12.95 41.27 16.99
N VAL A 28 -13.20 41.85 18.16
CA VAL A 28 -14.24 41.41 19.11
C VAL A 28 -15.62 41.88 18.62
N LYS A 29 -16.53 40.95 18.30
CA LYS A 29 -17.95 41.26 18.08
C LYS A 29 -18.67 41.44 19.42
N ARG A 30 -19.33 42.58 19.63
CA ARG A 30 -20.24 42.83 20.77
C ARG A 30 -21.65 42.28 20.47
N PRO A 31 -22.40 41.79 21.47
CA PRO A 31 -23.77 41.31 21.27
C PRO A 31 -24.78 42.47 21.28
N GLN A 32 -25.75 42.44 20.36
CA GLN A 32 -26.86 43.40 20.31
C GLN A 32 -28.04 42.94 21.20
N PRO A 33 -28.82 43.89 21.78
CA PRO A 33 -29.97 43.55 22.62
C PRO A 33 -31.23 43.21 21.80
N ARG A 34 -32.11 42.39 22.39
CA ARG A 34 -33.33 41.87 21.77
C ARG A 34 -34.42 42.97 21.65
N PRO A 35 -35.11 43.13 20.50
CA PRO A 35 -36.17 44.12 20.36
C PRO A 35 -37.45 43.71 21.10
N GLN A 36 -38.11 44.69 21.74
CA GLN A 36 -39.47 44.57 22.29
C GLN A 36 -40.53 44.71 21.18
N PRO A 37 -41.75 44.17 21.34
CA PRO A 37 -42.79 44.26 20.33
C PRO A 37 -43.49 45.64 20.36
N PRO A 38 -43.83 46.25 19.22
CA PRO A 38 -44.53 47.52 19.20
C PRO A 38 -46.04 47.36 19.38
N ALA A 39 -46.61 48.37 20.04
CA ALA A 39 -48.01 48.51 20.40
C ALA A 39 -48.94 48.82 19.21
N SER A 40 -50.23 48.52 19.41
CA SER A 40 -51.32 48.81 18.50
C SER A 40 -51.60 50.31 18.34
N ALA A 41 -51.70 50.77 17.10
CA ALA A 41 -52.34 52.05 16.77
C ALA A 41 -53.10 51.97 15.44
N SER A 42 -54.30 52.55 15.48
CA SER A 42 -55.44 52.42 14.59
C SER A 42 -55.47 53.42 13.43
N GLY A 43 -56.03 52.98 12.29
CA GLY A 43 -56.73 53.77 11.24
C GLY A 43 -55.86 54.74 10.41
N THR A 44 -55.87 54.78 9.07
CA THR A 44 -57.01 54.96 8.16
C THR A 44 -56.49 55.02 6.71
N LYS A 45 -57.37 54.67 5.74
CA LYS A 45 -57.31 54.86 4.27
C LYS A 45 -56.49 53.87 3.45
N ARG A 46 -57.22 52.89 2.88
CA ARG A 46 -56.83 52.09 1.71
C ARG A 46 -56.49 53.02 0.54
N GLN A 47 -55.23 53.11 0.17
CA GLN A 47 -54.84 53.43 -1.21
C GLN A 47 -54.77 52.13 -2.01
N ARG A 48 -55.30 52.16 -3.23
CA ARG A 48 -55.38 51.05 -4.16
C ARG A 48 -53.97 50.57 -4.48
N ALA A 49 -53.70 49.28 -4.24
CA ALA A 49 -52.41 48.67 -4.55
C ALA A 49 -52.14 48.71 -6.06
N GLU A 50 -51.08 49.44 -6.47
CA GLU A 50 -50.47 49.24 -7.78
C GLU A 50 -49.71 47.90 -7.77
N LYS A 51 -49.89 47.13 -8.84
CA LYS A 51 -49.23 45.83 -9.02
C LYS A 51 -47.72 46.04 -9.11
N VAL A 52 -46.96 45.33 -8.27
CA VAL A 52 -45.49 45.33 -8.20
C VAL A 52 -44.82 44.72 -9.45
N SER A 53 -45.58 44.34 -10.49
CA SER A 53 -45.05 43.64 -11.67
C SER A 53 -44.47 44.54 -12.77
N ASP A 54 -44.64 45.86 -12.71
CA ASP A 54 -44.31 46.76 -13.84
C ASP A 54 -43.17 47.77 -13.57
N VAL A 55 -42.26 47.47 -12.64
CA VAL A 55 -41.01 48.24 -12.47
C VAL A 55 -39.82 47.42 -12.99
N PHE A 56 -39.81 47.15 -14.29
CA PHE A 56 -38.59 46.81 -15.01
C PHE A 56 -38.01 48.10 -15.61
N THR A 57 -37.03 48.70 -14.92
CA THR A 57 -36.24 49.79 -15.49
C THR A 57 -35.38 49.26 -16.65
N LYS A 58 -35.67 49.71 -17.87
CA LYS A 58 -34.79 49.57 -19.07
C LYS A 58 -33.50 50.43 -18.95
N ARG A 59 -32.82 50.43 -17.80
CA ARG A 59 -31.48 51.01 -17.69
C ARG A 59 -30.46 49.92 -17.99
N THR A 60 -29.98 49.90 -19.23
CA THR A 60 -28.71 49.24 -19.53
C THR A 60 -27.61 50.03 -18.85
N ILE A 61 -27.18 49.58 -17.68
CA ILE A 61 -26.02 50.14 -16.99
C ILE A 61 -24.81 49.76 -17.83
N ARG A 62 -24.18 50.74 -18.47
CA ARG A 62 -22.85 50.54 -19.07
C ARG A 62 -21.84 50.66 -17.94
N PRO A 63 -20.97 49.66 -17.73
CA PRO A 63 -19.91 49.77 -16.74
C PRO A 63 -19.08 51.02 -17.05
N THR A 64 -18.68 51.77 -16.03
CA THR A 64 -17.62 52.77 -16.17
C THR A 64 -16.31 52.05 -16.49
N GLU A 65 -15.34 52.76 -17.08
CA GLU A 65 -14.05 52.20 -17.50
C GLU A 65 -13.33 51.50 -16.33
N GLU A 66 -13.34 52.10 -15.14
CA GLU A 66 -12.83 51.51 -13.89
C GLU A 66 -13.54 50.19 -13.51
N VAL A 67 -14.86 50.12 -13.67
CA VAL A 67 -15.62 48.90 -13.36
C VAL A 67 -15.37 47.81 -14.41
N ALA A 68 -15.12 48.19 -15.66
CA ALA A 68 -14.74 47.25 -16.72
C ALA A 68 -13.34 46.68 -16.47
N GLU A 69 -12.38 47.51 -16.05
CA GLU A 69 -11.03 47.08 -15.66
C GLU A 69 -11.05 46.16 -14.43
N ASP A 70 -11.80 46.50 -13.39
CA ASP A 70 -11.98 45.65 -12.20
C ASP A 70 -12.62 44.30 -12.55
N LEU A 71 -13.57 44.27 -13.48
CA LEU A 71 -14.18 43.02 -13.96
C LEU A 71 -13.19 42.17 -14.77
N LEU A 72 -12.34 42.79 -15.58
CA LEU A 72 -11.29 42.09 -16.33
C LEU A 72 -10.25 41.50 -15.37
N LEU A 73 -9.80 42.28 -14.39
CA LEU A 73 -8.89 41.81 -13.34
C LEU A 73 -9.49 40.64 -12.56
N PHE A 74 -10.79 40.71 -12.22
CA PHE A 74 -11.48 39.59 -11.59
C PHE A 74 -11.53 38.35 -12.50
N GLN A 75 -11.79 38.52 -13.80
CA GLN A 75 -11.89 37.39 -14.74
C GLN A 75 -10.53 36.74 -15.05
N GLU A 76 -9.47 37.53 -15.16
CA GLU A 76 -8.13 37.06 -15.53
C GLU A 76 -7.32 36.56 -14.34
N GLU A 77 -7.48 37.15 -13.14
CA GLU A 77 -6.67 36.80 -11.97
C GLU A 77 -7.45 36.11 -10.85
N ALA A 78 -8.57 36.69 -10.39
CA ALA A 78 -9.26 36.20 -9.20
C ALA A 78 -10.11 34.95 -9.47
N ARG A 79 -10.79 34.89 -10.63
CA ARG A 79 -11.68 33.78 -11.01
C ARG A 79 -10.93 32.45 -11.17
N PRO A 80 -9.77 32.36 -11.86
CA PRO A 80 -9.00 31.12 -11.92
C PRO A 80 -8.51 30.66 -10.55
N GLN A 81 -8.10 31.59 -9.68
CA GLN A 81 -7.67 31.26 -8.31
C GLN A 81 -8.80 30.72 -7.45
N ILE A 82 -10.00 31.32 -7.53
CA ILE A 82 -11.19 30.83 -6.83
C ILE A 82 -11.62 29.46 -7.36
N ALA A 83 -11.55 29.24 -8.68
CA ALA A 83 -11.87 27.95 -9.28
C ALA A 83 -10.90 26.85 -8.81
N ALA A 84 -9.59 27.12 -8.83
CA ALA A 84 -8.57 26.18 -8.35
C ALA A 84 -8.74 25.85 -6.85
N ALA A 85 -9.01 26.86 -6.01
CA ALA A 85 -9.26 26.65 -4.59
C ALA A 85 -10.54 25.83 -4.33
N LEU A 86 -11.57 26.01 -5.16
CA LEU A 86 -12.80 25.22 -5.08
C LEU A 86 -12.59 23.78 -5.55
N GLU A 87 -11.80 23.57 -6.60
CA GLU A 87 -11.40 22.25 -7.09
C GLU A 87 -10.57 21.48 -6.04
N GLU A 88 -9.64 22.16 -5.37
CA GLU A 88 -8.87 21.58 -4.27
C GLU A 88 -9.77 21.16 -3.10
N ASP A 89 -10.68 22.04 -2.65
CA ASP A 89 -11.62 21.73 -1.56
C ASP A 89 -12.59 20.61 -1.95
N LEU A 90 -13.05 20.56 -3.20
CA LEU A 90 -13.94 19.52 -3.69
C LEU A 90 -13.21 18.17 -3.78
N THR A 91 -11.96 18.15 -4.26
CA THR A 91 -11.14 16.94 -4.33
C THR A 91 -10.86 16.41 -2.93
N ALA A 92 -10.44 17.27 -2.00
CA ALA A 92 -10.18 16.88 -0.62
C ALA A 92 -11.44 16.31 0.07
N LYS A 93 -12.61 16.93 -0.14
CA LYS A 93 -13.88 16.40 0.37
C LYS A 93 -14.23 15.06 -0.26
N THR A 94 -14.03 14.92 -1.57
CA THR A 94 -14.30 13.68 -2.29
C THR A 94 -13.42 12.55 -1.78
N ASP A 95 -12.11 12.78 -1.61
CA ASP A 95 -11.17 11.79 -1.07
C ASP A 95 -11.57 11.34 0.34
N VAL A 96 -11.94 12.27 1.22
CA VAL A 96 -12.39 11.95 2.59
C VAL A 96 -13.68 11.13 2.58
N LEU A 97 -14.66 11.50 1.75
CA LEU A 97 -15.94 10.79 1.67
C LEU A 97 -15.79 9.39 1.07
N LEU A 98 -14.98 9.24 0.01
CA LEU A 98 -14.69 7.95 -0.59
C LEU A 98 -13.95 7.04 0.38
N LEU A 99 -12.95 7.58 1.10
CA LEU A 99 -12.23 6.81 2.11
C LEU A 99 -13.16 6.37 3.25
N ALA A 100 -14.04 7.26 3.70
CA ALA A 100 -15.02 6.94 4.74
C ALA A 100 -15.97 5.81 4.29
N ASP A 101 -16.53 5.91 3.08
CA ASP A 101 -17.44 4.88 2.54
C ASP A 101 -16.73 3.52 2.37
N VAL A 102 -15.54 3.51 1.79
CA VAL A 102 -14.73 2.28 1.67
C VAL A 102 -14.41 1.68 3.04
N PHE A 103 -14.04 2.52 4.01
CA PHE A 103 -13.68 2.04 5.35
C PHE A 103 -14.90 1.54 6.13
N GLU A 104 -16.06 2.20 6.03
CA GLU A 104 -17.29 1.73 6.66
C GLU A 104 -17.73 0.37 6.11
N ASN A 105 -17.64 0.18 4.79
CA ASN A 105 -17.95 -1.09 4.15
C ASN A 105 -16.94 -2.18 4.55
N PHE A 106 -15.65 -1.83 4.60
CA PHE A 106 -14.61 -2.73 5.10
C PHE A 106 -14.86 -3.13 6.56
N TRP A 107 -15.16 -2.17 7.44
CA TRP A 107 -15.47 -2.44 8.84
C TRP A 107 -16.68 -3.37 9.02
N LYS A 108 -17.77 -3.15 8.27
CA LYS A 108 -18.93 -4.06 8.28
C LYS A 108 -18.51 -5.46 7.86
N LEU A 109 -17.77 -5.58 6.76
CA LEU A 109 -17.27 -6.86 6.25
C LEU A 109 -16.43 -7.61 7.30
N THR A 110 -15.54 -6.93 8.02
CA THR A 110 -14.66 -7.58 9.00
C THR A 110 -15.41 -7.99 10.26
N MET A 111 -16.38 -7.18 10.67
CA MET A 111 -17.27 -7.51 11.78
C MET A 111 -18.16 -8.71 11.43
N ASP A 112 -18.75 -8.74 10.24
CA ASP A 112 -19.66 -9.80 9.82
C ASP A 112 -18.94 -11.14 9.61
N ASN A 113 -17.75 -11.13 8.99
CA ASN A 113 -17.03 -12.38 8.68
C ASN A 113 -16.17 -12.89 9.84
N TYR A 114 -15.53 -11.98 10.59
CA TYR A 114 -14.52 -12.35 11.58
C TYR A 114 -14.89 -11.94 13.00
N GLY A 115 -15.90 -11.08 13.19
CA GLY A 115 -16.18 -10.43 14.47
C GLY A 115 -14.98 -9.66 15.00
N LEU A 116 -14.21 -9.04 14.09
CA LEU A 116 -13.05 -8.23 14.39
C LEU A 116 -13.28 -6.81 13.91
N ASP A 117 -13.01 -5.86 14.80
CA ASP A 117 -13.11 -4.44 14.48
C ASP A 117 -11.84 -3.98 13.76
N ALA A 118 -11.99 -3.67 12.47
CA ALA A 118 -10.92 -3.15 11.62
C ALA A 118 -10.29 -1.86 12.17
N ALA A 119 -11.03 -1.04 12.91
CA ALA A 119 -10.50 0.21 13.48
C ALA A 119 -9.46 -0.03 14.59
N HIS A 120 -9.44 -1.23 15.19
CA HIS A 120 -8.43 -1.64 16.18
C HIS A 120 -7.18 -2.28 15.53
N MET A 121 -7.13 -2.37 14.21
CA MET A 121 -6.04 -2.97 13.45
C MET A 121 -5.32 -1.90 12.64
N PHE A 122 -4.03 -1.69 12.92
CA PHE A 122 -3.23 -0.70 12.19
C PHE A 122 -3.04 -1.04 10.70
N THR A 123 -3.10 -2.32 10.33
CA THR A 123 -2.83 -2.78 8.96
C THR A 123 -3.72 -3.98 8.59
N ALA A 124 -4.00 -4.14 7.30
CA ALA A 124 -4.74 -5.29 6.78
C ALA A 124 -4.06 -6.65 7.06
N PRO A 125 -2.71 -6.79 6.96
CA PRO A 125 -2.05 -8.03 7.37
C PRO A 125 -2.25 -8.39 8.84
N ARG A 126 -2.25 -7.40 9.75
CA ARG A 126 -2.52 -7.66 11.17
C ARG A 126 -3.95 -8.14 11.37
N LEU A 127 -4.92 -7.52 10.70
CA LEU A 127 -6.30 -8.00 10.72
C LEU A 127 -6.40 -9.44 10.22
N ALA A 128 -5.80 -9.74 9.06
CA ALA A 128 -5.83 -11.08 8.46
C ALA A 128 -5.20 -12.13 9.39
N TRP A 129 -4.07 -11.79 10.03
CA TRP A 129 -3.42 -12.64 11.03
C TRP A 129 -4.32 -12.92 12.24
N HIS A 130 -4.90 -11.87 12.83
CA HIS A 130 -5.81 -12.02 13.96
C HIS A 130 -7.09 -12.79 13.58
N ALA A 131 -7.61 -12.58 12.37
CA ALA A 131 -8.74 -13.34 11.84
C ALA A 131 -8.38 -14.83 11.72
N ALA A 132 -7.23 -15.15 11.14
CA ALA A 132 -6.76 -16.52 11.00
C ALA A 132 -6.63 -17.22 12.37
N LEU A 133 -5.97 -16.59 13.34
CA LEU A 133 -5.83 -17.14 14.70
C LEU A 133 -7.20 -17.34 15.38
N LYS A 134 -8.10 -16.37 15.27
CA LYS A 134 -9.44 -16.45 15.87
C LYS A 134 -10.30 -17.55 15.23
N MET A 135 -10.23 -17.70 13.90
CA MET A 135 -11.02 -18.69 13.16
C MET A 135 -10.51 -20.12 13.37
N THR A 136 -9.19 -20.30 13.42
CA THR A 136 -8.57 -21.62 13.59
C THR A 136 -8.47 -22.05 15.05
N GLY A 137 -8.39 -21.09 15.98
CA GLY A 137 -8.15 -21.37 17.39
C GLY A 137 -6.74 -21.93 17.67
N VAL A 138 -5.83 -21.85 16.70
CA VAL A 138 -4.46 -22.36 16.86
C VAL A 138 -3.68 -21.49 17.83
N GLU A 139 -2.93 -22.13 18.73
CA GLU A 139 -1.98 -21.47 19.62
C GLU A 139 -0.57 -21.67 19.06
N LEU A 140 0.05 -20.57 18.64
CA LEU A 140 1.40 -20.58 18.11
C LEU A 140 2.40 -20.33 19.22
N GLU A 141 3.34 -21.24 19.37
CA GLU A 141 4.48 -21.06 20.27
C GLU A 141 5.46 -20.04 19.68
N LEU A 142 6.01 -19.18 20.54
CA LEU A 142 7.08 -18.27 20.16
C LEU A 142 8.43 -18.91 20.50
N PHE A 143 9.40 -18.73 19.61
CA PHE A 143 10.78 -19.11 19.92
C PHE A 143 11.28 -18.39 21.16
N THR A 144 11.81 -19.16 22.10
CA THR A 144 12.47 -18.64 23.32
C THR A 144 13.99 -18.62 23.18
N ASP A 145 14.53 -19.41 22.26
CA ASP A 145 15.95 -19.46 21.89
C ASP A 145 16.23 -18.58 20.65
N ILE A 146 17.22 -17.70 20.77
CA ILE A 146 17.66 -16.83 19.69
C ILE A 146 18.33 -17.62 18.56
N ASP A 147 19.02 -18.71 18.87
CA ASP A 147 19.71 -19.51 17.86
C ASP A 147 18.72 -20.25 16.96
N MET A 148 17.61 -20.75 17.53
CA MET A 148 16.49 -21.30 16.74
C MET A 148 15.89 -20.24 15.83
N HIS A 149 15.64 -19.04 16.36
CA HIS A 149 15.08 -17.94 15.57
C HIS A 149 15.98 -17.59 14.38
N LEU A 150 17.28 -17.41 14.63
CA LEU A 150 18.26 -17.11 13.58
C LEU A 150 18.42 -18.26 12.57
N PHE A 151 18.30 -19.50 13.02
CA PHE A 151 18.33 -20.67 12.13
C PHE A 151 17.16 -20.67 11.15
N ILE A 152 15.93 -20.43 11.64
CA ILE A 152 14.73 -20.35 10.80
C ILE A 152 14.76 -19.13 9.87
N GLU A 153 15.20 -17.96 10.37
CA GLU A 153 15.33 -16.76 9.57
C GLU A 153 16.32 -16.98 8.40
N ARG A 154 17.46 -17.61 8.67
CA ARG A 154 18.45 -17.99 7.63
C ARG A 154 17.91 -19.00 6.63
N GLY A 155 16.95 -19.84 7.02
CA GLY A 155 16.28 -20.79 6.13
C GLY A 155 15.17 -20.17 5.27
N THR A 156 14.63 -19.01 5.68
CA THR A 156 13.49 -18.38 5.01
C THR A 156 13.86 -17.88 3.62
N ARG A 157 13.06 -18.23 2.60
CA ARG A 157 13.22 -17.80 1.21
C ARG A 157 11.93 -17.17 0.71
N GLY A 158 12.06 -16.21 -0.20
CA GLY A 158 10.92 -15.66 -0.92
C GLY A 158 10.44 -16.58 -2.04
N GLY A 159 9.48 -16.09 -2.82
CA GLY A 159 9.01 -16.80 -4.01
C GLY A 159 10.13 -17.03 -5.03
N VAL A 160 10.10 -18.19 -5.68
CA VAL A 160 11.04 -18.51 -6.76
C VAL A 160 10.67 -17.70 -8.00
N SER A 161 11.60 -16.86 -8.47
CA SER A 161 11.46 -16.13 -9.73
C SER A 161 12.64 -16.47 -10.63
N MET A 162 12.34 -17.09 -11.77
CA MET A 162 13.36 -17.59 -12.68
C MET A 162 12.95 -17.40 -14.14
N ILE A 163 13.94 -17.09 -14.98
CA ILE A 163 13.82 -17.04 -16.43
C ILE A 163 14.72 -18.13 -17.01
N SER A 164 14.15 -19.29 -17.33
CA SER A 164 14.86 -20.41 -17.98
C SER A 164 15.08 -20.16 -19.47
N GLN A 165 14.12 -19.52 -20.14
CA GLN A 165 14.21 -19.10 -21.54
C GLN A 165 14.07 -17.58 -21.66
N ARG A 166 15.14 -16.91 -22.10
CA ARG A 166 15.20 -15.43 -22.17
C ARG A 166 14.29 -14.81 -23.23
N TYR A 167 14.01 -15.55 -24.29
CA TYR A 167 13.18 -15.06 -25.39
C TYR A 167 12.35 -16.19 -26.00
N SER A 168 11.05 -15.94 -26.10
CA SER A 168 10.11 -16.77 -26.85
C SER A 168 9.08 -15.85 -27.52
N LYS A 169 8.64 -16.23 -28.71
CA LYS A 169 7.68 -15.51 -29.56
C LYS A 169 6.68 -16.51 -30.13
N ALA A 170 5.42 -16.39 -29.78
CA ALA A 170 4.40 -17.27 -30.34
C ALA A 170 4.36 -17.16 -31.88
N ASN A 171 4.12 -18.28 -32.56
CA ASN A 171 3.85 -18.35 -33.99
C ASN A 171 2.54 -19.12 -34.18
N VAL A 172 1.44 -18.38 -34.21
CA VAL A 172 0.08 -18.96 -34.21
C VAL A 172 -0.64 -18.54 -35.48
N PRO A 173 -1.16 -19.50 -36.29
CA PRO A 173 -1.93 -19.20 -37.49
C PRO A 173 -3.07 -18.20 -37.23
N GLY A 174 -3.25 -17.25 -38.14
CA GLY A 174 -4.29 -16.23 -38.04
C GLY A 174 -3.92 -14.98 -37.23
N THR A 175 -2.71 -14.91 -36.68
CA THR A 175 -2.20 -13.68 -36.05
C THR A 175 -1.44 -12.81 -37.05
N SER A 176 -1.38 -11.49 -36.83
CA SER A 176 -0.67 -10.55 -37.70
C SER A 176 0.84 -10.76 -37.77
N THR A 177 1.40 -11.56 -36.85
CA THR A 177 2.84 -11.86 -36.77
C THR A 177 3.16 -13.31 -37.16
N TYR A 178 2.18 -14.05 -37.69
CA TYR A 178 2.32 -15.42 -38.14
C TYR A 178 3.27 -15.53 -39.32
N ASP A 179 4.20 -16.48 -39.25
CA ASP A 179 5.08 -16.87 -40.34
C ASP A 179 4.81 -18.33 -40.69
N ALA A 180 4.29 -18.55 -41.89
CA ALA A 180 3.98 -19.89 -42.41
C ALA A 180 5.23 -20.73 -42.71
N ALA A 181 6.41 -20.11 -42.83
CA ALA A 181 7.68 -20.81 -43.00
C ALA A 181 8.27 -21.31 -41.66
N ALA A 182 7.81 -20.77 -40.53
CA ALA A 182 8.24 -21.16 -39.20
C ALA A 182 7.28 -22.18 -38.56
N PRO A 183 7.76 -23.06 -37.66
CA PRO A 183 6.89 -23.99 -36.95
C PRO A 183 5.90 -23.25 -36.05
N ASN A 184 4.71 -23.83 -35.87
CA ASN A 184 3.72 -23.29 -34.93
C ASN A 184 4.27 -23.33 -33.50
N ARG A 185 4.13 -22.23 -32.76
CA ARG A 185 4.57 -22.12 -31.36
C ARG A 185 3.53 -21.38 -30.53
N HIS A 186 3.15 -21.97 -29.40
CA HIS A 186 2.23 -21.38 -28.45
C HIS A 186 2.97 -21.03 -27.15
N ILE A 187 2.53 -19.99 -26.47
CA ILE A 187 2.98 -19.64 -25.12
C ILE A 187 1.78 -19.82 -24.21
N MET A 188 1.94 -20.60 -23.15
CA MET A 188 0.90 -20.87 -22.16
C MET A 188 1.19 -20.05 -20.91
N TYR A 189 0.16 -19.41 -20.37
CA TYR A 189 0.20 -18.74 -19.07
C TYR A 189 -0.56 -19.60 -18.06
N LEU A 190 0.13 -20.03 -17.01
CA LEU A 190 -0.44 -20.80 -15.91
C LEU A 190 -0.19 -20.05 -14.61
N ASP A 191 -1.22 -19.96 -13.78
CA ASP A 191 -1.18 -19.27 -12.50
C ASP A 191 -1.89 -20.13 -11.45
N ALA A 192 -1.30 -20.22 -10.27
CA ALA A 192 -1.84 -20.99 -9.17
C ALA A 192 -2.80 -20.12 -8.34
N ASN A 193 -4.08 -20.48 -8.33
CA ASN A 193 -5.07 -19.80 -7.50
C ASN A 193 -4.75 -19.97 -6.01
N ASN A 194 -4.40 -18.87 -5.33
CA ASN A 194 -4.13 -18.83 -3.90
C ASN A 194 -3.05 -19.84 -3.43
N LEU A 195 -1.88 -19.82 -4.07
CA LEU A 195 -0.75 -20.72 -3.76
C LEU A 195 -0.41 -20.76 -2.26
N TYR A 196 -0.24 -19.59 -1.63
CA TYR A 196 0.10 -19.53 -0.21
C TYR A 196 -1.05 -19.99 0.69
N GLY A 197 -2.31 -19.73 0.34
CA GLY A 197 -3.43 -20.24 1.12
C GLY A 197 -3.53 -21.76 1.10
N TRP A 198 -3.25 -22.38 -0.06
CA TRP A 198 -3.14 -23.84 -0.15
C TRP A 198 -1.97 -24.38 0.69
N ALA A 199 -0.80 -23.74 0.61
CA ALA A 199 0.37 -24.11 1.41
C ALA A 199 0.15 -23.96 2.92
N MET A 200 -0.53 -22.89 3.34
CA MET A 200 -0.92 -22.66 4.74
C MET A 200 -2.00 -23.63 5.25
N SER A 201 -2.64 -24.39 4.35
CA SER A 201 -3.61 -25.42 4.71
C SER A 201 -2.97 -26.81 4.88
N GLN A 202 -1.66 -26.94 4.63
CA GLN A 202 -0.91 -28.18 4.86
C GLN A 202 -0.50 -28.29 6.34
N ALA A 203 0.02 -29.45 6.74
CA ALA A 203 0.63 -29.61 8.06
C ALA A 203 1.83 -28.66 8.23
N LEU A 204 1.76 -27.77 9.22
CA LEU A 204 2.79 -26.77 9.51
C LEU A 204 3.17 -26.83 10.99
N PRO A 205 4.44 -26.53 11.34
CA PRO A 205 4.88 -26.54 12.72
C PRO A 205 4.27 -25.35 13.49
N VAL A 206 3.65 -25.64 14.64
CA VAL A 206 2.92 -24.65 15.46
C VAL A 206 3.48 -24.52 16.88
N ASN A 207 4.07 -25.57 17.43
CA ASN A 207 4.57 -25.63 18.81
C ASN A 207 5.54 -26.82 19.02
N ASN A 208 5.99 -26.97 20.27
CA ASN A 208 6.96 -27.92 20.78
C ASN A 208 8.31 -27.85 20.05
N PHE A 209 8.83 -26.63 19.90
CA PHE A 209 10.10 -26.40 19.23
C PHE A 209 11.27 -26.81 20.14
N GLU A 210 12.02 -27.83 19.72
CA GLU A 210 13.20 -28.30 20.44
C GLU A 210 14.36 -28.57 19.48
N TRP A 211 15.59 -28.37 19.97
CA TRP A 211 16.77 -28.87 19.27
C TRP A 211 16.81 -30.37 19.41
N MET A 212 17.11 -31.07 18.31
CA MET A 212 17.29 -32.51 18.34
C MET A 212 18.69 -32.85 18.83
N ASP A 213 18.77 -33.71 19.86
CA ASP A 213 20.02 -34.34 20.27
C ASP A 213 20.46 -35.38 19.24
N ASP A 214 21.77 -35.62 19.13
CA ASP A 214 22.35 -36.66 18.28
C ASP A 214 22.00 -36.55 16.76
N VAL A 215 21.88 -35.33 16.22
CA VAL A 215 21.58 -35.09 14.79
C VAL A 215 22.49 -35.87 13.82
N GLU A 216 23.73 -36.16 14.23
CA GLU A 216 24.71 -36.94 13.45
C GLU A 216 24.28 -38.39 13.21
N LYS A 217 23.30 -38.91 13.95
CA LYS A 217 22.76 -40.27 13.79
C LYS A 217 21.65 -40.36 12.74
N ILE A 218 21.11 -39.23 12.28
CA ILE A 218 20.05 -39.21 11.26
C ILE A 218 20.65 -39.65 9.92
N THR A 219 20.04 -40.66 9.31
CA THR A 219 20.41 -41.13 7.98
C THR A 219 19.43 -40.65 6.90
N THR A 220 19.85 -40.73 5.65
CA THR A 220 18.96 -40.44 4.51
C THR A 220 17.76 -41.38 4.43
N SER A 221 17.88 -42.60 4.97
CA SER A 221 16.77 -43.56 5.04
C SER A 221 15.73 -43.14 6.07
N ASP A 222 16.17 -42.56 7.19
CA ASP A 222 15.25 -42.01 8.20
C ASP A 222 14.46 -40.84 7.59
N ILE A 223 15.14 -39.91 6.93
CA ILE A 223 14.49 -38.76 6.26
C ILE A 223 13.46 -39.24 5.23
N ALA A 224 13.80 -40.24 4.41
CA ALA A 224 12.90 -40.78 3.40
C ALA A 224 11.67 -41.52 3.99
N SER A 225 11.71 -41.87 5.28
CA SER A 225 10.61 -42.55 5.97
C SER A 225 9.62 -41.59 6.63
N TRP A 226 9.99 -40.31 6.78
CA TRP A 226 9.12 -39.31 7.40
C TRP A 226 7.95 -38.97 6.46
N THR A 227 6.78 -38.76 7.06
CA THR A 227 5.56 -38.40 6.34
C THR A 227 5.38 -36.89 6.34
N ASP A 228 4.91 -36.35 5.21
CA ASP A 228 4.65 -34.90 5.07
C ASP A 228 3.61 -34.38 6.09
N ASP A 229 2.61 -35.20 6.43
CA ASP A 229 1.54 -34.87 7.39
C ASP A 229 1.74 -35.54 8.77
N GLY A 230 2.99 -35.79 9.15
CA GLY A 230 3.31 -36.41 10.45
C GLY A 230 3.05 -35.48 11.64
N ASP A 231 2.79 -36.05 12.82
CA ASP A 231 2.63 -35.29 14.07
C ASP A 231 3.91 -34.54 14.49
N LYS A 232 5.07 -34.95 13.96
CA LYS A 232 6.37 -34.32 14.19
C LYS A 232 6.98 -33.86 12.87
N GLY A 233 7.26 -32.56 12.78
CA GLY A 233 8.01 -31.96 11.69
C GLY A 233 9.50 -31.85 12.01
N TYR A 234 10.34 -31.85 10.97
CA TYR A 234 11.79 -31.72 11.10
C TYR A 234 12.31 -30.62 10.19
N ILE A 235 13.20 -29.77 10.71
CA ILE A 235 13.88 -28.72 9.95
C ILE A 235 15.38 -28.97 10.09
N LEU A 236 16.02 -29.36 8.99
CA LEU A 236 17.42 -29.79 9.00
C LEU A 236 18.31 -28.77 8.29
N GLY A 237 19.45 -28.45 8.91
CA GLY A 237 20.57 -27.79 8.25
C GLY A 237 21.53 -28.86 7.75
N VAL A 238 21.70 -28.97 6.44
CA VAL A 238 22.49 -30.04 5.81
C VAL A 238 23.51 -29.50 4.83
N ASP A 239 24.63 -30.19 4.72
CA ASP A 239 25.55 -30.05 3.60
C ASP A 239 25.09 -30.97 2.47
N LEU A 240 24.95 -30.42 1.27
CA LEU A 240 24.48 -31.13 0.08
C LEU A 240 25.58 -31.19 -0.96
N ASP A 241 25.85 -32.39 -1.47
CA ASP A 241 26.58 -32.55 -2.72
C ASP A 241 25.58 -32.51 -3.89
N TYR A 242 25.91 -31.75 -4.92
CA TYR A 242 25.05 -31.55 -6.08
C TYR A 242 25.74 -32.05 -7.36
N PRO A 243 25.44 -33.29 -7.80
CA PRO A 243 26.13 -33.90 -8.92
C PRO A 243 26.02 -33.09 -10.21
N GLN A 244 27.15 -32.92 -10.91
CA GLN A 244 27.22 -32.14 -12.15
C GLN A 244 26.28 -32.66 -13.24
N SER A 245 25.99 -33.97 -13.25
CA SER A 245 25.03 -34.60 -14.17
C SER A 245 23.61 -34.06 -14.04
N LEU A 246 23.24 -33.44 -12.91
CA LEU A 246 21.91 -32.89 -12.66
C LEU A 246 21.76 -31.43 -13.09
N HIS A 247 22.87 -30.73 -13.39
CA HIS A 247 22.85 -29.29 -13.66
C HIS A 247 21.97 -28.93 -14.85
N ASP A 248 22.09 -29.69 -15.95
CA ASP A 248 21.31 -29.42 -17.17
C ASP A 248 19.83 -29.76 -16.97
N ALA A 249 19.53 -30.86 -16.26
CA ALA A 249 18.17 -31.30 -15.98
C ALA A 249 17.42 -30.31 -15.07
N HIS A 250 18.12 -29.73 -14.08
CA HIS A 250 17.54 -28.78 -13.13
C HIS A 250 17.77 -27.32 -13.52
N ASN A 251 18.25 -27.04 -14.74
CA ASN A 251 18.48 -25.68 -15.21
C ASN A 251 17.19 -24.85 -15.33
N GLY A 252 16.01 -25.47 -15.32
CA GLY A 252 14.73 -24.75 -15.27
C GLY A 252 14.25 -24.46 -13.84
N TYR A 253 14.72 -25.23 -12.87
CA TYR A 253 14.31 -25.13 -11.46
C TYR A 253 15.38 -25.79 -10.57
N PRO A 254 16.46 -25.05 -10.24
CA PRO A 254 17.54 -25.58 -9.44
C PRO A 254 17.10 -25.78 -8.00
N LEU A 255 17.48 -26.92 -7.44
CA LEU A 255 17.14 -27.32 -6.09
C LEU A 255 18.12 -26.69 -5.10
N ALA A 256 17.66 -26.45 -3.87
CA ALA A 256 18.44 -25.88 -2.77
C ALA A 256 19.23 -24.59 -3.13
N PRO A 257 18.57 -23.55 -3.66
CA PRO A 257 19.27 -22.35 -4.10
C PRO A 257 19.85 -21.58 -2.91
N LYS A 258 21.12 -21.17 -3.04
CA LYS A 258 21.84 -20.42 -2.00
C LYS A 258 21.78 -18.92 -2.26
N GLN A 259 21.55 -18.17 -1.18
CA GLN A 259 21.71 -16.73 -1.20
C GLN A 259 23.21 -16.40 -1.22
N LEU A 260 23.66 -15.71 -2.27
CA LEU A 260 25.07 -15.44 -2.52
C LEU A 260 25.29 -13.97 -2.90
N HIS A 261 26.39 -13.41 -2.42
CA HIS A 261 26.89 -12.14 -2.92
C HIS A 261 27.64 -12.38 -4.23
N LEU A 262 27.10 -11.91 -5.35
CA LEU A 262 27.71 -12.10 -6.66
C LEU A 262 28.85 -11.09 -6.85
N SER A 263 30.08 -11.59 -6.91
CA SER A 263 31.23 -10.77 -7.27
C SER A 263 31.36 -10.67 -8.80
N ARG A 264 32.10 -9.66 -9.28
CA ARG A 264 32.23 -9.38 -10.73
C ARG A 264 32.86 -10.55 -11.48
N GLU A 265 33.73 -11.30 -10.83
CA GLU A 265 34.46 -12.45 -11.37
C GLU A 265 33.53 -13.65 -11.63
N MET A 266 32.37 -13.70 -10.96
CA MET A 266 31.37 -14.76 -11.10
C MET A 266 30.43 -14.52 -12.29
N LEU A 267 30.52 -13.35 -12.93
CA LEU A 267 29.67 -12.98 -14.05
C LEU A 267 30.19 -13.61 -15.35
N SER A 268 29.27 -14.19 -16.13
CA SER A 268 29.60 -14.65 -17.49
C SER A 268 30.10 -13.49 -18.37
N PRO A 269 30.93 -13.74 -19.40
CA PRO A 269 31.43 -12.69 -20.31
C PRO A 269 30.31 -11.83 -20.91
N THR A 270 29.17 -12.44 -21.26
CA THR A 270 28.00 -11.71 -21.77
C THR A 270 27.41 -10.79 -20.73
N ALA A 271 27.27 -11.25 -19.48
CA ALA A 271 26.75 -10.43 -18.39
C ALA A 271 27.68 -9.25 -18.08
N LEU A 272 28.99 -9.45 -18.12
CA LEU A 272 30.00 -8.39 -17.97
C LEU A 272 29.89 -7.34 -19.09
N ASN A 273 29.75 -7.78 -20.34
CA ASN A 273 29.57 -6.85 -21.46
C ASN A 273 28.30 -6.01 -21.31
N ILE A 274 27.18 -6.63 -20.91
CA ILE A 274 25.93 -5.91 -20.67
C ILE A 274 26.11 -4.89 -19.55
N LEU A 275 26.67 -5.31 -18.41
CA LEU A 275 26.93 -4.45 -17.26
C LEU A 275 27.77 -3.22 -17.65
N ASN A 276 28.85 -3.45 -18.42
CA ASN A 276 29.72 -2.39 -18.91
C ASN A 276 29.01 -1.48 -19.93
N SER A 277 28.21 -2.04 -20.83
CA SER A 277 27.50 -1.28 -21.86
C SER A 277 26.40 -0.39 -21.30
N MET A 278 25.83 -0.78 -20.16
CA MET A 278 24.74 -0.06 -19.48
C MET A 278 25.25 0.87 -18.38
N ASP A 279 26.57 0.97 -18.17
CA ASP A 279 27.20 1.72 -17.07
C ASP A 279 26.60 1.41 -15.67
N LEU A 280 26.25 0.14 -15.46
CA LEU A 280 25.65 -0.33 -14.22
C LEU A 280 26.74 -0.81 -13.25
N LYS A 281 26.58 -0.49 -11.97
CA LYS A 281 27.41 -1.08 -10.91
C LYS A 281 26.88 -2.47 -10.54
N PRO A 282 27.75 -3.43 -10.20
CA PRO A 282 27.31 -4.69 -9.61
C PRO A 282 26.45 -4.40 -8.37
N SER A 283 25.28 -5.02 -8.30
CA SER A 283 24.40 -4.92 -7.14
C SER A 283 25.14 -5.44 -5.90
N SER A 284 25.13 -4.68 -4.80
CA SER A 284 25.62 -5.13 -3.50
C SER A 284 24.65 -6.09 -2.81
N ASN A 285 23.43 -6.25 -3.33
CA ASN A 285 22.42 -7.10 -2.73
C ASN A 285 22.70 -8.56 -3.01
N ASN A 286 22.47 -9.38 -1.99
CA ASN A 286 22.49 -10.82 -2.10
C ASN A 286 21.52 -11.28 -3.20
N SER A 287 22.04 -12.02 -4.17
CA SER A 287 21.26 -12.66 -5.22
C SER A 287 21.10 -14.13 -4.88
N ILE A 288 19.94 -14.69 -5.18
CA ILE A 288 19.77 -16.14 -5.13
C ILE A 288 20.41 -16.66 -6.42
N SER A 289 21.54 -17.36 -6.30
CA SER A 289 22.19 -17.93 -7.47
C SER A 289 21.59 -19.31 -7.76
N PRO A 290 20.93 -19.50 -8.91
CA PRO A 290 20.61 -20.82 -9.44
C PRO A 290 21.85 -21.54 -9.99
N LYS A 291 22.95 -20.80 -10.21
CA LYS A 291 24.14 -21.33 -10.86
C LYS A 291 25.09 -21.92 -9.84
N PHE A 292 25.29 -23.23 -9.97
CA PHE A 292 26.34 -23.99 -9.33
C PHE A 292 27.69 -23.41 -9.75
N VAL A 293 28.40 -22.84 -8.78
CA VAL A 293 29.76 -22.36 -8.96
C VAL A 293 30.63 -23.53 -8.54
N SER A 294 30.97 -24.37 -9.51
CA SER A 294 32.04 -25.37 -9.40
C SER A 294 33.19 -24.94 -10.29
#